data_AF-A0A4R7CXS7-F1
#
_entry.id   AF-A0A4R7CXS7-F1
#
_cell.length_a   1.000
_cell.length_b   1.000
_cell.length_c   1.000
_cell.angle_alpha   90.00
_cell.angle_beta   90.00
_cell.angle_gamma   90.00
#
_symmetry.space_group_name_H-M   'P 1'
#
loop_
_entity.id
_entity.type
_entity.pdbx_description
1 polymer ?
#
loop_
_entity_poly.entity_id
_entity_poly.type
_entity_poly.pdbx_seq_one_letter_code
_entity_poly.pdbx_strand_id
1 'polypeptide(L)'
;MKFIKKSLLILTLSVFTFGAAQETITNESVVQMVELGFDDYMIIDKINTSDVKFDASISALGQMKNAGVSSEVLSLIMDKSKQNTMSKTGIYYTDASGEDKLVQPSVFSGANSNQVAQKLVSGLINAKQKAQLPKTQSNNVIRQSQPEFTFIFDPSVTQVDNMQNNQGGDTGIFNWWFRMASNPNEFVLVKLTVKEKKNLREVITGKSSWITSSSGIDPKYALNFAIEEIEGNKFKVTPDSLEPGEYCFIYQGQVPQGRENQSVFDFSIQ
;
A
#
# COMPACT_ATOMS: atom_id res chain seq x y z
N MET A 1 66.45 -10.38 -29.19
CA MET A 1 65.35 -9.45 -28.82
C MET A 1 64.63 -10.00 -27.59
N LYS A 2 64.90 -9.46 -26.38
CA LYS A 2 64.16 -9.80 -25.16
C LYS A 2 63.17 -8.66 -24.89
N PHE A 3 61.87 -8.95 -24.98
CA PHE A 3 60.81 -7.96 -24.75
C PHE A 3 60.54 -7.82 -23.24
N ILE A 4 60.73 -6.60 -22.75
CA ILE A 4 60.44 -6.18 -21.37
C ILE A 4 58.93 -5.93 -21.26
N LYS A 5 58.22 -6.70 -20.43
CA LYS A 5 56.82 -6.43 -20.09
C LYS A 5 56.78 -5.33 -19.02
N LYS A 6 56.34 -4.13 -19.40
CA LYS A 6 56.02 -3.05 -18.45
C LYS A 6 54.63 -3.33 -17.86
N SER A 7 54.56 -3.53 -16.54
CA SER A 7 53.29 -3.63 -15.82
C SER A 7 52.81 -2.22 -15.47
N LEU A 8 51.67 -1.81 -16.04
CA LEU A 8 51.02 -0.54 -15.76
C LEU A 8 50.08 -0.72 -14.56
N LEU A 9 50.41 -0.08 -13.44
CA LEU A 9 49.55 -0.05 -12.25
C LEU A 9 48.49 1.05 -12.44
N ILE A 10 47.23 0.64 -12.63
CA ILE A 10 46.09 1.58 -12.70
C ILE A 10 45.59 1.80 -11.27
N LEU A 11 45.77 3.01 -10.76
CA LEU A 11 45.22 3.46 -9.48
C LEU A 11 43.75 3.86 -9.69
N THR A 12 42.82 2.99 -9.31
CA THR A 12 41.38 3.28 -9.31
C THR A 12 41.02 4.18 -8.14
N LEU A 13 40.77 5.46 -8.43
CA LEU A 13 40.21 6.43 -7.48
C LEU A 13 38.71 6.16 -7.32
N SER A 14 38.32 5.55 -6.20
CA SER A 14 36.91 5.30 -5.88
C SER A 14 36.27 6.60 -5.39
N VAL A 15 35.42 7.20 -6.22
CA VAL A 15 34.57 8.33 -5.83
C VAL A 15 33.45 7.77 -4.97
N PHE A 16 33.55 7.94 -3.64
CA PHE A 16 32.42 7.70 -2.74
C PHE A 16 31.39 8.80 -2.97
N THR A 17 30.31 8.49 -3.67
CA THR A 17 29.10 9.31 -3.65
C THR A 17 28.43 9.12 -2.29
N PHE A 18 28.61 10.08 -1.38
CA PHE A 18 27.78 10.18 -0.19
C PHE A 18 26.34 10.45 -0.66
N GLY A 19 25.50 9.42 -0.64
CA GLY A 19 24.06 9.63 -0.60
C GLY A 19 23.75 10.37 0.71
N ALA A 20 23.14 11.55 0.62
CA ALA A 20 22.65 12.24 1.80
C ALA A 20 21.55 11.37 2.42
N ALA A 21 21.88 10.68 3.52
CA ALA A 21 20.85 10.10 4.38
C ALA A 21 20.01 11.27 4.90
N GLN A 22 18.72 11.29 4.55
CA GLN A 22 17.79 12.28 5.07
C GLN A 22 17.63 12.00 6.57
N GLU A 23 17.98 12.98 7.40
CA GLU A 23 17.93 12.85 8.86
C GLU A 23 16.47 12.78 9.33
N THR A 24 16.13 11.75 10.11
CA THR A 24 14.83 11.62 10.77
C THR A 24 14.77 12.53 12.00
N ILE A 25 13.76 13.39 12.05
CA ILE A 25 13.55 14.35 13.13
C ILE A 25 12.83 13.68 14.30
N THR A 26 13.43 13.73 15.48
CA THR A 26 12.86 13.20 16.73
C THR A 26 12.56 14.31 17.74
N ASN A 27 11.99 13.97 18.90
CA ASN A 27 11.78 14.90 20.00
C ASN A 27 13.09 15.62 20.38
N GLU A 28 14.20 14.87 20.41
CA GLU A 28 15.54 15.38 20.73
C GLU A 28 16.05 16.36 19.66
N SER A 29 15.82 16.08 18.37
CA SER A 29 16.19 16.99 17.28
C SER A 29 15.48 18.35 17.42
N VAL A 30 14.18 18.33 17.77
CA VAL A 30 13.42 19.57 17.97
C VAL A 30 13.94 20.34 19.18
N VAL A 31 14.25 19.66 20.29
CA VAL A 31 14.84 20.31 21.47
C VAL A 31 16.19 20.95 21.10
N GLN A 32 17.04 20.25 20.35
CA GLN A 32 18.32 20.80 19.88
C GLN A 32 18.13 22.03 18.99
N MET A 33 17.13 22.05 18.10
CA MET A 33 16.83 23.24 17.31
C MET A 33 16.40 24.43 18.17
N VAL A 34 15.62 24.19 19.22
CA VAL A 34 15.27 25.25 20.19
C VAL A 34 16.52 25.74 20.92
N GLU A 35 17.39 24.85 21.39
CA GLU A 35 18.64 25.20 22.07
C GLU A 35 19.61 25.99 21.17
N LEU A 36 19.63 25.69 19.87
CA LEU A 36 20.41 26.41 18.86
C LEU A 36 19.78 27.76 18.45
N GLY A 37 18.59 28.08 18.94
CA GLY A 37 17.92 29.35 18.70
C GLY A 37 17.19 29.46 17.36
N PHE A 38 16.81 28.33 16.76
CA PHE A 38 15.92 28.33 15.61
C PHE A 38 14.52 28.83 16.02
N ASP A 39 13.89 29.62 15.16
CA ASP A 39 12.53 30.08 15.40
C ASP A 39 11.48 28.99 15.10
N ASP A 40 10.28 29.17 15.63
CA ASP A 40 9.16 28.24 15.45
C ASP A 40 8.88 27.97 13.97
N TYR A 41 8.98 28.99 13.11
CA TYR A 41 8.75 28.85 11.67
C TYR A 41 9.73 27.86 11.03
N MET A 42 11.04 27.98 11.32
CA MET A 42 12.07 27.13 10.75
C MET A 42 12.00 25.69 11.31
N ILE A 43 11.62 25.55 12.58
CA ILE A 43 11.36 24.24 13.20
C ILE A 43 10.15 23.58 12.52
N ILE A 44 9.04 24.30 12.36
CA ILE A 44 7.82 23.82 11.70
C ILE A 44 8.10 23.40 10.25
N ASP A 45 8.83 24.22 9.49
CA ASP A 45 9.21 23.91 8.10
C ASP A 45 10.06 22.64 8.03
N LYS A 46 11.06 22.51 8.92
CA LYS A 46 11.91 21.32 9.00
C LYS A 46 11.13 20.06 9.34
N ILE A 47 10.19 20.13 10.30
CA ILE A 47 9.29 19.03 10.67
C ILE A 47 8.40 18.63 9.49
N ASN A 48 7.89 19.60 8.72
CA ASN A 48 7.00 19.33 7.60
C ASN A 48 7.70 18.75 6.37
N THR A 49 9.00 18.99 6.22
CA THR A 49 9.81 18.61 5.06
C THR A 49 10.73 17.41 5.29
N SER A 50 10.75 16.85 6.50
CA SER A 50 11.62 15.72 6.88
C SER A 50 10.81 14.49 7.29
N ASP A 51 11.48 13.34 7.31
CA ASP A 51 10.97 12.19 8.06
C ASP A 51 10.94 12.55 9.54
N VAL A 52 9.90 12.11 10.25
CA VAL A 52 9.72 12.39 11.68
C VAL A 52 9.50 11.09 12.43
N LYS A 53 9.85 11.05 13.71
CA LYS A 53 9.49 9.98 14.65
C LYS A 53 9.36 10.58 16.03
N PHE A 54 8.12 10.88 16.42
CA PHE A 54 7.83 11.58 17.67
C PHE A 54 7.17 10.68 18.71
N ASP A 55 7.61 10.80 19.96
CA ASP A 55 6.90 10.35 21.16
C ASP A 55 5.97 11.46 21.65
N ALA A 56 4.66 11.24 21.55
CA ALA A 56 3.63 12.17 22.04
C ALA A 56 3.02 11.74 23.39
N SER A 57 3.72 10.92 24.17
CA SER A 57 3.34 10.63 25.55
C SER A 57 3.35 11.92 26.40
N ILE A 58 2.51 11.97 27.43
CA ILE A 58 2.42 13.12 28.34
C ILE A 58 3.78 13.45 28.98
N SER A 59 4.59 12.43 29.26
CA SER A 59 5.95 12.61 29.79
C SER A 59 6.87 13.30 28.77
N ALA A 60 6.90 12.83 27.52
CA ALA A 60 7.73 13.41 26.47
C ALA A 60 7.30 14.86 26.14
N LEU A 61 5.99 15.11 26.00
CA LEU A 61 5.47 16.46 25.76
C LEU A 61 5.75 17.40 26.94
N GLY A 62 5.70 16.89 28.17
CA GLY A 62 6.09 17.65 29.37
C GLY A 62 7.57 18.04 29.35
N GLN A 63 8.46 17.14 28.95
CA GLN A 63 9.89 17.41 28.80
C GLN A 63 10.17 18.45 27.71
N MET A 64 9.53 18.30 26.54
CA MET A 64 9.69 19.26 25.44
C MET A 64 9.19 20.66 25.80
N LYS A 65 8.05 20.75 26.49
CA LYS A 65 7.54 22.02 27.01
C LYS A 65 8.53 22.68 27.98
N ASN A 66 9.12 21.88 28.89
CA ASN A 66 10.12 22.37 29.83
C ASN A 66 11.43 22.80 29.14
N ALA A 67 11.76 22.20 27.99
CA ALA A 67 12.89 22.57 27.15
C ALA A 67 12.63 23.82 26.29
N GLY A 68 11.46 24.45 26.41
CA GLY A 68 11.13 25.69 25.71
C GLY A 68 10.49 25.52 24.34
N VAL A 69 10.13 24.29 23.95
CA VAL A 69 9.38 24.03 22.72
C VAL A 69 8.00 24.70 22.81
N SER A 70 7.63 25.50 21.82
CA SER A 70 6.39 26.27 21.84
C SER A 70 5.15 25.39 21.72
N SER A 71 3.99 25.92 22.14
CA SER A 71 2.73 25.17 22.05
C SER A 71 2.31 24.88 20.60
N GLU A 72 2.69 25.73 19.65
CA GLU A 72 2.43 25.53 18.22
C GLU A 72 3.23 24.33 17.69
N VAL A 73 4.53 24.27 18.01
CA VAL A 73 5.41 23.14 17.64
C VAL A 73 4.96 21.86 18.35
N LEU A 74 4.58 21.92 19.63
CA LEU A 74 4.04 20.75 20.36
C LEU A 74 2.74 20.23 19.74
N SER A 75 1.85 21.12 19.27
CA SER A 75 0.63 20.72 18.56
C SER A 75 0.98 20.00 17.25
N LEU A 76 1.91 20.54 16.47
CA LEU A 76 2.37 19.91 15.24
C LEU A 76 3.00 18.54 15.50
N ILE A 77 3.82 18.41 16.54
CA ILE A 77 4.41 17.13 16.96
C ILE A 77 3.32 16.13 17.31
N MET A 78 2.31 16.54 18.08
CA MET A 78 1.19 15.69 18.44
C MET A 78 0.43 15.23 17.19
N ASP A 79 0.22 16.10 16.21
CA ASP A 79 -0.46 15.74 14.97
C ASP A 79 0.40 14.84 14.06
N LYS A 80 1.71 15.09 13.98
CA LYS A 80 2.64 14.27 13.20
C LYS A 80 2.93 12.92 13.84
N SER A 81 2.90 12.82 15.17
CA SER A 81 3.04 11.55 15.90
C SER A 81 1.90 10.57 15.62
N LYS A 82 0.69 11.07 15.32
CA LYS A 82 -0.45 10.27 14.86
C LYS A 82 -0.29 9.76 13.42
N GLN A 83 0.71 10.26 12.70
CA GLN A 83 0.89 10.17 11.26
C GLN A 83 2.29 9.67 10.90
N ASN A 84 2.90 8.93 11.81
CA ASN A 84 4.28 8.52 11.70
C ASN A 84 4.42 7.39 10.66
N THR A 85 4.50 7.79 9.38
CA THR A 85 5.45 7.28 8.39
C THR A 85 5.16 7.95 7.05
N MET A 86 6.19 8.48 6.37
CA MET A 86 6.18 8.89 4.96
C MET A 86 5.85 7.74 3.98
N SER A 87 5.43 6.59 4.49
CA SER A 87 4.99 5.50 3.65
C SER A 87 3.67 5.89 3.00
N LYS A 88 3.73 6.13 1.69
CA LYS A 88 2.54 6.45 0.89
C LYS A 88 1.50 5.35 1.10
N THR A 89 0.23 5.74 1.18
CA THR A 89 -0.88 4.80 1.26
C THR A 89 -0.81 3.74 0.16
N GLY A 90 -0.87 2.46 0.52
CA GLY A 90 -0.78 1.35 -0.43
C GLY A 90 -0.44 0.00 0.21
N ILE A 91 -0.20 -1.00 -0.64
CA ILE A 91 0.29 -2.34 -0.26
C ILE A 91 1.74 -2.45 -0.70
N TYR A 92 2.61 -2.80 0.23
CA TYR A 92 4.01 -3.09 -0.01
C TYR A 92 4.28 -4.56 0.25
N TYR A 93 5.31 -5.12 -0.38
CA TYR A 93 5.86 -6.42 -0.02
C TYR A 93 7.36 -6.29 0.26
N THR A 94 7.85 -7.04 1.23
CA THR A 94 9.29 -7.07 1.53
C THR A 94 9.97 -8.09 0.61
N ASP A 95 10.95 -7.64 -0.16
CA ASP A 95 11.67 -8.49 -1.10
C ASP A 95 12.82 -9.28 -0.44
N ALA A 96 13.54 -10.09 -1.22
CA ALA A 96 14.58 -10.98 -0.69
C ALA A 96 15.80 -10.22 -0.15
N SER A 97 15.97 -8.94 -0.53
CA SER A 97 16.99 -8.05 0.03
C SER A 97 16.52 -7.31 1.29
N GLY A 98 15.26 -7.48 1.69
CA GLY A 98 14.66 -6.73 2.80
C GLY A 98 14.17 -5.34 2.40
N GLU A 99 14.05 -5.04 1.11
CA GLU A 99 13.52 -3.77 0.62
C GLU A 99 12.00 -3.86 0.43
N ASP A 100 11.28 -2.86 0.92
CA ASP A 100 9.82 -2.76 0.71
C ASP A 100 9.50 -2.21 -0.68
N LYS A 101 8.75 -2.99 -1.46
CA LYS A 101 8.33 -2.66 -2.83
C LYS A 101 6.83 -2.48 -2.92
N LEU A 102 6.40 -1.38 -3.53
CA LEU A 102 4.97 -1.10 -3.75
C LEU A 102 4.36 -2.11 -4.73
N VAL A 103 3.30 -2.79 -4.31
CA VAL A 103 2.45 -3.60 -5.19
C VAL A 103 1.60 -2.64 -6.03
N GLN A 104 1.92 -2.54 -7.32
CA GLN A 104 1.19 -1.67 -8.23
C GLN A 104 -0.20 -2.26 -8.50
N PRO A 105 -1.28 -1.48 -8.41
CA PRO A 105 -2.61 -1.98 -8.73
C PRO A 105 -2.76 -2.25 -10.23
N SER A 106 -3.52 -3.30 -10.56
CA SER A 106 -3.96 -3.59 -11.93
C SER A 106 -5.46 -3.39 -12.07
N VAL A 107 -5.87 -2.91 -13.24
CA VAL A 107 -7.29 -2.72 -13.59
C VAL A 107 -7.83 -3.95 -14.32
N PHE A 108 -9.08 -4.32 -14.04
CA PHE A 108 -9.78 -5.36 -14.78
C PHE A 108 -10.05 -4.89 -16.23
N SER A 109 -9.71 -5.72 -17.22
CA SER A 109 -9.84 -5.39 -18.65
C SER A 109 -11.26 -5.63 -19.21
N GLY A 110 -12.29 -5.34 -18.42
CA GLY A 110 -13.68 -5.63 -18.73
C GLY A 110 -14.15 -6.92 -18.07
N ALA A 111 -15.18 -6.81 -17.22
CA ALA A 111 -15.99 -7.97 -16.88
C ALA A 111 -16.63 -8.44 -18.18
N ASN A 112 -16.31 -9.66 -18.62
CA ASN A 112 -17.08 -10.32 -19.68
C ASN A 112 -18.48 -10.62 -19.13
N SER A 113 -19.31 -9.58 -18.97
CA SER A 113 -20.75 -9.73 -19.03
C SER A 113 -21.00 -10.14 -20.46
N ASN A 114 -21.16 -11.44 -20.65
CA ASN A 114 -21.50 -12.04 -21.92
C ASN A 114 -22.96 -11.64 -22.21
N GLN A 115 -23.26 -10.34 -22.35
CA GLN A 115 -24.64 -9.80 -22.37
C GLN A 115 -25.43 -10.35 -23.55
N VAL A 116 -24.73 -10.67 -24.65
CA VAL A 116 -25.31 -11.32 -25.84
C VAL A 116 -25.70 -12.76 -25.54
N ALA A 117 -24.89 -13.50 -24.76
CA ALA A 117 -25.23 -14.86 -24.33
C ALA A 117 -26.29 -14.86 -23.22
N GLN A 118 -26.22 -13.91 -22.27
CA GLN A 118 -27.17 -13.77 -21.15
C GLN A 118 -28.58 -13.43 -21.63
N LYS A 119 -28.74 -12.68 -22.72
CA LYS A 119 -30.05 -12.43 -23.34
C LYS A 119 -30.71 -13.69 -23.93
N LEU A 120 -29.93 -14.70 -24.34
CA LEU A 120 -30.45 -15.90 -25.00
C LEU A 120 -30.83 -17.02 -24.02
N VAL A 121 -30.33 -17.00 -22.77
CA VAL A 121 -30.56 -18.06 -21.77
C VAL A 121 -31.45 -17.61 -20.60
N SER A 122 -32.36 -16.65 -20.84
CA SER A 122 -33.30 -16.03 -19.88
C SER A 122 -34.23 -17.00 -19.10
N GLY A 123 -33.96 -18.30 -19.08
CA GLY A 123 -34.71 -19.31 -18.36
C GLY A 123 -34.00 -20.01 -17.19
N LEU A 124 -32.68 -20.32 -17.19
CA LEU A 124 -32.25 -21.43 -16.30
C LEU A 124 -30.79 -21.61 -15.83
N ILE A 125 -29.83 -20.69 -15.99
CA ILE A 125 -28.44 -21.04 -15.59
C ILE A 125 -27.76 -19.94 -14.76
N ASN A 126 -27.40 -20.32 -13.52
CA ASN A 126 -26.50 -19.62 -12.59
C ASN A 126 -25.16 -19.28 -13.28
N ALA A 127 -25.09 -18.14 -13.97
CA ALA A 127 -23.87 -17.71 -14.64
C ALA A 127 -22.93 -17.04 -13.62
N LYS A 128 -21.78 -17.68 -13.34
CA LYS A 128 -20.73 -17.08 -12.50
C LYS A 128 -20.25 -15.77 -13.12
N GLN A 129 -20.24 -14.70 -12.33
CA GLN A 129 -19.64 -13.44 -12.75
C GLN A 129 -18.12 -13.55 -12.59
N LYS A 130 -17.39 -13.08 -13.61
CA LYS A 130 -15.94 -13.14 -13.67
C LYS A 130 -15.36 -11.78 -13.97
N ALA A 131 -14.31 -11.42 -13.25
CA ALA A 131 -13.43 -10.32 -13.59
C ALA A 131 -12.15 -10.86 -14.23
N GLN A 132 -11.54 -10.08 -15.12
CA GLN A 132 -10.38 -10.50 -15.90
C GLN A 132 -9.26 -9.47 -15.85
N LEU A 133 -8.04 -9.94 -15.68
CA LEU A 133 -6.82 -9.15 -15.82
C LEU A 133 -6.08 -9.58 -17.09
N PRO A 134 -5.50 -8.63 -17.84
CA PRO A 134 -4.66 -8.97 -18.97
C PRO A 134 -3.36 -9.64 -18.50
N LYS A 135 -2.70 -10.32 -19.44
CA LYS A 135 -1.47 -11.11 -19.24
C LYS A 135 -1.70 -12.35 -18.38
N THR A 136 -0.87 -13.37 -18.61
CA THR A 136 -0.84 -14.60 -17.80
C THR A 136 -0.09 -14.42 -16.49
N GLN A 137 0.64 -13.31 -16.34
CA GLN A 137 1.48 -13.01 -15.20
C GLN A 137 1.33 -11.55 -14.76
N SER A 138 1.39 -11.32 -13.44
CA SER A 138 1.47 -9.98 -12.86
C SER A 138 2.80 -9.29 -13.19
N ASN A 139 2.78 -7.96 -13.20
CA ASN A 139 4.02 -7.18 -13.18
C ASN A 139 4.66 -7.16 -11.78
N ASN A 140 3.88 -7.44 -10.71
CA ASN A 140 4.40 -7.55 -9.34
C ASN A 140 4.86 -9.00 -9.12
N VAL A 141 6.16 -9.25 -9.12
CA VAL A 141 6.73 -10.61 -9.01
C VAL A 141 7.44 -10.78 -7.66
N ILE A 142 7.01 -11.77 -6.91
CA ILE A 142 7.48 -12.09 -5.56
C ILE A 142 8.07 -13.50 -5.59
N ARG A 143 9.29 -13.67 -5.03
CA ARG A 143 10.07 -14.93 -5.10
C ARG A 143 10.12 -15.68 -3.77
N GLN A 144 9.15 -15.40 -2.91
CA GLN A 144 9.00 -15.98 -1.59
C GLN A 144 7.65 -16.67 -1.54
N SER A 145 7.64 -17.94 -1.12
CA SER A 145 6.41 -18.71 -0.93
C SER A 145 5.61 -18.25 0.31
N GLN A 146 6.23 -17.50 1.21
CA GLN A 146 5.57 -16.82 2.33
C GLN A 146 5.88 -15.33 2.24
N PRO A 147 5.18 -14.58 1.37
CA PRO A 147 5.38 -13.15 1.24
C PRO A 147 4.91 -12.41 2.49
N GLU A 148 5.65 -11.38 2.88
CA GLU A 148 5.24 -10.44 3.91
C GLU A 148 4.77 -9.15 3.24
N PHE A 149 3.55 -8.72 3.57
CA PHE A 149 2.99 -7.47 3.08
C PHE A 149 2.84 -6.45 4.19
N THR A 150 2.97 -5.18 3.82
CA THR A 150 2.70 -4.03 4.68
C THR A 150 1.58 -3.20 4.03
N PHE A 151 0.43 -3.14 4.71
CA PHE A 151 -0.73 -2.36 4.29
C PHE A 151 -0.72 -1.04 5.04
N ILE A 152 -0.80 0.05 4.30
CA ILE A 152 -0.69 1.41 4.85
C ILE A 152 -1.92 2.18 4.38
N PHE A 153 -2.79 2.50 5.31
CA PHE A 153 -4.07 3.16 5.03
C PHE A 153 -3.93 4.67 5.13
N ASP A 154 -4.82 5.39 4.44
CA ASP A 154 -4.92 6.84 4.59
C ASP A 154 -5.52 7.13 5.97
N PRO A 155 -4.78 7.73 6.90
CA PRO A 155 -5.26 7.93 8.26
C PRO A 155 -6.36 8.99 8.36
N SER A 156 -6.57 9.81 7.30
CA SER A 156 -7.67 10.77 7.24
C SER A 156 -9.05 10.11 7.16
N VAL A 157 -9.13 8.81 6.83
CA VAL A 157 -10.39 8.05 6.80
C VAL A 157 -10.97 7.79 8.19
N THR A 158 -10.14 7.89 9.24
CA THR A 158 -10.59 7.79 10.63
C THR A 158 -11.02 9.13 11.22
N GLN A 159 -10.71 10.24 10.52
CA GLN A 159 -11.04 11.61 10.91
C GLN A 159 -12.16 12.23 10.05
N VAL A 160 -12.78 11.46 9.17
CA VAL A 160 -13.98 11.93 8.44
C VAL A 160 -15.18 11.87 9.36
N ASP A 161 -15.52 13.03 9.90
CA ASP A 161 -16.91 13.42 10.06
C ASP A 161 -17.67 12.96 8.81
N ASN A 162 -18.75 12.20 9.03
CA ASN A 162 -19.74 11.91 8.01
C ASN A 162 -20.35 13.25 7.53
N MET A 163 -19.70 13.96 6.61
CA MET A 163 -20.32 14.94 5.72
C MET A 163 -19.29 15.61 4.80
N GLN A 164 -19.53 15.47 3.49
CA GLN A 164 -19.31 16.46 2.44
C GLN A 164 -18.14 17.44 2.64
N ASN A 165 -17.04 17.22 1.92
CA ASN A 165 -16.49 18.19 0.96
C ASN A 165 -15.25 17.62 0.25
N ASN A 166 -15.47 16.79 -0.77
CA ASN A 166 -14.49 16.65 -1.84
C ASN A 166 -14.81 17.69 -2.92
N GLN A 167 -14.42 18.94 -2.67
CA GLN A 167 -14.26 19.94 -3.72
C GLN A 167 -12.78 20.30 -3.83
N GLY A 168 -12.20 19.95 -4.98
CA GLY A 168 -11.02 20.62 -5.53
C GLY A 168 -9.69 19.97 -5.19
N GLY A 169 -9.03 19.42 -6.22
CA GLY A 169 -7.59 19.23 -6.21
C GLY A 169 -7.14 17.79 -6.40
N ASP A 170 -7.26 17.30 -7.63
CA ASP A 170 -6.33 16.34 -8.24
C ASP A 170 -6.06 15.03 -7.48
N THR A 171 -6.95 14.03 -7.62
CA THR A 171 -6.62 12.64 -7.24
C THR A 171 -7.09 11.66 -8.29
N GLY A 172 -6.12 11.00 -8.92
CA GLY A 172 -6.36 9.95 -9.91
C GLY A 172 -7.34 8.90 -9.40
N ILE A 173 -8.21 8.47 -10.31
CA ILE A 173 -9.33 7.51 -10.16
C ILE A 173 -8.87 6.14 -9.61
N PHE A 174 -7.55 5.91 -9.50
CA PHE A 174 -6.92 4.60 -9.36
C PHE A 174 -6.55 4.18 -7.93
N ASN A 175 -6.89 4.90 -6.85
CA ASN A 175 -6.64 4.41 -5.49
C ASN A 175 -7.72 4.78 -4.45
N TRP A 176 -8.99 4.82 -4.87
CA TRP A 176 -10.07 5.26 -3.97
C TRP A 176 -10.39 4.27 -2.85
N TRP A 177 -10.20 2.97 -3.07
CA TRP A 177 -10.50 1.94 -2.07
C TRP A 177 -9.54 2.00 -0.87
N PHE A 178 -8.26 2.36 -1.07
CA PHE A 178 -7.33 2.58 0.06
C PHE A 178 -7.61 3.87 0.84
N ARG A 179 -8.30 4.83 0.20
CA ARG A 179 -8.85 6.03 0.87
C ARG A 179 -10.19 5.76 1.56
N MET A 180 -10.74 4.56 1.49
CA MET A 180 -12.00 4.21 2.15
C MET A 180 -11.80 3.08 3.15
N ALA A 181 -10.94 2.13 2.82
CA ALA A 181 -10.52 1.07 3.71
C ALA A 181 -9.71 1.65 4.86
N SER A 182 -9.97 1.11 6.04
CA SER A 182 -9.29 1.45 7.29
C SER A 182 -8.44 0.30 7.83
N ASN A 183 -8.67 -0.93 7.34
CA ASN A 183 -8.02 -2.13 7.85
C ASN A 183 -7.93 -3.26 6.80
N PRO A 184 -7.02 -4.24 6.97
CA PRO A 184 -6.84 -5.32 5.99
C PRO A 184 -8.02 -6.31 5.88
N ASN A 185 -8.92 -6.39 6.87
CA ASN A 185 -10.09 -7.30 6.77
C ASN A 185 -11.09 -6.87 5.69
N GLU A 186 -11.00 -5.64 5.21
CA GLU A 186 -11.77 -5.14 4.08
C GLU A 186 -11.23 -5.64 2.73
N PHE A 187 -10.16 -6.43 2.74
CA PHE A 187 -9.60 -7.11 1.59
C PHE A 187 -9.74 -8.63 1.74
N VAL A 188 -9.80 -9.31 0.60
CA VAL A 188 -9.70 -10.75 0.50
C VAL A 188 -8.56 -11.13 -0.41
N LEU A 189 -7.78 -12.13 -0.01
CA LEU A 189 -6.75 -12.73 -0.84
C LEU A 189 -7.34 -13.89 -1.63
N VAL A 190 -7.11 -13.94 -2.94
CA VAL A 190 -7.61 -15.01 -3.82
C VAL A 190 -6.56 -15.47 -4.81
N LYS A 191 -6.66 -16.75 -5.23
CA LYS A 191 -5.89 -17.28 -6.36
C LYS A 191 -6.59 -17.00 -7.68
N LEU A 192 -5.85 -16.46 -8.64
CA LEU A 192 -6.31 -16.20 -10.00
C LEU A 192 -6.19 -17.46 -10.86
N THR A 193 -7.14 -17.65 -11.77
CA THR A 193 -7.08 -18.70 -12.78
C THR A 193 -6.40 -18.18 -14.04
N VAL A 194 -5.20 -18.70 -14.36
CA VAL A 194 -4.50 -18.36 -15.61
C VAL A 194 -5.18 -19.02 -16.81
N LYS A 195 -5.40 -18.24 -17.87
CA LYS A 195 -5.92 -18.69 -19.17
C LYS A 195 -4.86 -18.44 -20.25
N GLU A 196 -3.86 -19.32 -20.31
CA GLU A 196 -2.73 -19.24 -21.25
C GLU A 196 -3.15 -18.89 -22.68
N LYS A 197 -4.08 -19.67 -23.25
CA LYS A 197 -4.56 -19.47 -24.64
C LYS A 197 -5.22 -18.11 -24.89
N LYS A 198 -5.70 -17.45 -23.84
CA LYS A 198 -6.38 -16.15 -23.91
C LYS A 198 -5.49 -15.01 -23.41
N ASN A 199 -4.26 -15.31 -23.00
CA ASN A 199 -3.31 -14.36 -22.43
C ASN A 199 -3.91 -13.48 -21.32
N LEU A 200 -4.65 -14.10 -20.38
CA LEU A 200 -5.35 -13.41 -19.31
C LEU A 200 -5.43 -14.25 -18.02
N ARG A 201 -5.79 -13.58 -16.92
CA ARG A 201 -6.10 -14.17 -15.61
C ARG A 201 -7.55 -13.86 -15.24
N GLU A 202 -8.25 -14.81 -14.60
CA GLU A 202 -9.65 -14.65 -14.19
C GLU A 202 -9.84 -14.89 -12.69
N VAL A 203 -10.77 -14.14 -12.08
CA VAL A 203 -11.30 -14.38 -10.74
C VAL A 203 -12.83 -14.41 -10.77
N ILE A 204 -13.44 -15.27 -9.95
CA ILE A 204 -14.88 -15.33 -9.77
C ILE A 204 -15.28 -14.31 -8.71
N THR A 205 -15.96 -13.24 -9.11
CA THR A 205 -16.35 -12.12 -8.23
C THR A 205 -17.78 -12.21 -7.72
N GLY A 206 -18.53 -13.23 -8.13
CA GLY A 206 -19.89 -13.47 -7.61
C GLY A 206 -20.59 -14.69 -8.22
N LYS A 207 -21.61 -15.16 -7.51
CA LYS A 207 -22.65 -16.06 -8.04
C LYS A 207 -23.94 -15.25 -8.10
N SER A 208 -24.48 -14.98 -9.29
CA SER A 208 -25.84 -14.46 -9.39
C SER A 208 -26.81 -15.59 -9.05
N SER A 209 -27.56 -15.44 -7.96
CA SER A 209 -28.88 -16.06 -7.85
C SER A 209 -29.89 -14.93 -7.86
N TRP A 210 -30.90 -15.05 -8.70
CA TRP A 210 -31.96 -14.08 -8.98
C TRP A 210 -32.74 -13.57 -7.73
N ILE A 211 -32.46 -14.10 -6.54
CA ILE A 211 -33.14 -13.80 -5.27
C ILE A 211 -32.21 -13.23 -4.17
N THR A 212 -30.88 -13.30 -4.30
CA THR A 212 -29.96 -12.86 -3.23
C THR A 212 -28.82 -12.00 -3.77
N SER A 213 -28.93 -10.69 -3.58
CA SER A 213 -27.95 -9.67 -3.98
C SER A 213 -26.73 -9.62 -3.06
N SER A 214 -26.05 -10.74 -2.82
CA SER A 214 -24.76 -10.73 -2.11
C SER A 214 -23.63 -10.43 -3.11
N SER A 215 -23.18 -9.18 -3.15
CA SER A 215 -21.96 -8.78 -3.84
C SER A 215 -20.78 -9.15 -2.94
N GLY A 216 -19.91 -10.06 -3.39
CA GLY A 216 -18.76 -10.52 -2.60
C GLY A 216 -18.13 -11.78 -3.18
N ILE A 217 -16.86 -11.98 -2.85
CA ILE A 217 -16.12 -13.19 -3.23
C ILE A 217 -16.60 -14.35 -2.36
N ASP A 218 -16.90 -15.49 -2.98
CA ASP A 218 -17.34 -16.69 -2.27
C ASP A 218 -16.21 -17.14 -1.32
N PRO A 219 -16.45 -17.27 0.00
CA PRO A 219 -15.42 -17.55 1.01
C PRO A 219 -14.56 -18.77 0.70
N LYS A 220 -15.08 -19.75 -0.05
CA LYS A 220 -14.30 -20.93 -0.46
C LYS A 220 -13.13 -20.63 -1.41
N TYR A 221 -13.12 -19.44 -2.03
CA TYR A 221 -12.03 -18.96 -2.88
C TYR A 221 -11.07 -18.04 -2.12
N ALA A 222 -11.44 -17.63 -0.90
CA ALA A 222 -10.59 -16.82 -0.04
C ALA A 222 -9.46 -17.67 0.54
N LEU A 223 -8.24 -17.13 0.49
CA LEU A 223 -7.07 -17.66 1.16
C LEU A 223 -6.89 -16.92 2.49
N ASN A 224 -6.41 -17.62 3.50
CA ASN A 224 -6.18 -17.04 4.81
C ASN A 224 -4.90 -16.19 4.83
N PHE A 225 -4.91 -15.19 5.70
CA PHE A 225 -3.74 -14.41 6.08
C PHE A 225 -3.88 -13.95 7.53
N ALA A 226 -2.75 -13.81 8.22
CA ALA A 226 -2.66 -13.17 9.52
C ALA A 226 -2.53 -11.65 9.37
N ILE A 227 -2.99 -10.91 10.37
CA ILE A 227 -2.87 -9.46 10.46
C ILE A 227 -2.23 -9.12 11.80
N GLU A 228 -1.21 -8.27 11.77
CA GLU A 228 -0.58 -7.68 12.96
C GLU A 228 -0.56 -6.16 12.77
N GLU A 229 -1.10 -5.42 13.74
CA GLU A 229 -0.98 -3.96 13.74
C GLU A 229 0.44 -3.57 14.14
N ILE A 230 1.12 -2.82 13.27
CA ILE A 230 2.46 -2.31 13.56
C ILE A 230 2.33 -0.93 14.24
N GLU A 231 1.58 -0.03 13.61
CA GLU A 231 1.47 1.37 14.03
C GLU A 231 0.20 1.99 13.41
N GLY A 232 -0.90 2.07 14.16
CA GLY A 232 -2.11 2.82 13.80
C GLY A 232 -2.69 2.47 12.42
N ASN A 233 -2.28 3.18 11.37
CA ASN A 233 -2.70 2.97 9.99
C ASN A 233 -1.83 1.96 9.20
N LYS A 234 -0.84 1.35 9.85
CA LYS A 234 0.11 0.40 9.25
C LYS A 234 -0.06 -1.00 9.83
N PHE A 235 -0.30 -1.97 8.94
CA PHE A 235 -0.55 -3.35 9.29
C PHE A 235 0.36 -4.29 8.51
N LYS A 236 0.95 -5.26 9.21
CA LYS A 236 1.61 -6.40 8.60
C LYS A 236 0.55 -7.44 8.24
N VAL A 237 0.64 -7.96 7.02
CA VAL A 237 -0.27 -8.95 6.46
C VAL A 237 0.55 -10.12 5.93
N THR A 238 0.33 -11.31 6.50
CA THR A 238 1.12 -12.51 6.18
C THR A 238 0.19 -13.64 5.75
N PRO A 239 0.08 -13.94 4.45
CA PRO A 239 -0.64 -15.10 3.97
C PRO A 239 -0.07 -16.41 4.48
N ASP A 240 -0.91 -17.44 4.52
CA ASP A 240 -0.42 -18.82 4.56
C ASP A 240 0.53 -19.09 3.37
N SER A 241 1.36 -20.14 3.46
CA SER A 241 2.29 -20.45 2.37
C SER A 241 1.57 -20.63 1.04
N LEU A 242 2.03 -19.88 0.04
CA LEU A 242 1.49 -19.84 -1.30
C LEU A 242 2.36 -20.66 -2.25
N GLU A 243 1.72 -21.58 -2.96
CA GLU A 243 2.32 -22.26 -4.11
C GLU A 243 2.59 -21.27 -5.25
N PRO A 244 3.54 -21.56 -6.16
CA PRO A 244 3.72 -20.78 -7.38
C PRO A 244 2.41 -20.55 -8.13
N GLY A 245 2.19 -19.31 -8.56
CA GLY A 245 0.95 -18.91 -9.22
C GLY A 245 0.62 -17.44 -9.12
N GLU A 246 -0.61 -17.12 -9.53
CA GLU A 246 -1.12 -15.75 -9.62
C GLU A 246 -2.16 -15.51 -8.54
N TYR A 247 -2.02 -14.39 -7.82
CA TYR A 247 -2.85 -14.05 -6.68
C TYR A 247 -3.24 -12.58 -6.73
N CYS A 248 -4.28 -12.19 -5.99
CA CYS A 248 -4.52 -10.78 -5.74
C CYS A 248 -5.26 -10.52 -4.43
N PHE A 249 -5.03 -9.32 -3.89
CA PHE A 249 -5.92 -8.72 -2.88
C PHE A 249 -7.03 -7.93 -3.58
N ILE A 250 -8.27 -8.21 -3.18
CA ILE A 250 -9.47 -7.55 -3.70
C ILE A 250 -10.20 -6.88 -2.55
N TYR A 251 -10.49 -5.58 -2.69
CA TYR A 251 -11.35 -4.87 -1.74
C TYR A 251 -12.79 -5.40 -1.79
N GLN A 252 -13.33 -5.77 -0.63
CA GLN A 252 -14.68 -6.31 -0.45
C GLN A 252 -15.56 -5.43 0.47
N GLY A 253 -15.06 -4.26 0.88
CA GLY A 253 -15.83 -3.29 1.65
C GLY A 253 -16.92 -2.60 0.83
N GLN A 254 -17.61 -1.64 1.46
CA GLN A 254 -18.68 -0.89 0.80
C GLN A 254 -18.11 -0.08 -0.38
N VAL A 255 -18.74 -0.22 -1.55
CA VAL A 255 -18.41 0.52 -2.76
C VAL A 255 -19.35 1.72 -2.84
N PRO A 256 -18.85 2.97 -2.91
CA PRO A 256 -19.68 4.16 -3.04
C PRO A 256 -20.60 4.10 -4.26
N GLN A 257 -21.79 4.71 -4.17
CA GLN A 257 -22.70 4.78 -5.31
C GLN A 257 -22.03 5.40 -6.54
N GLY A 258 -22.23 4.77 -7.70
CA GLY A 258 -21.63 5.17 -8.97
C GLY A 258 -20.19 4.71 -9.19
N ARG A 259 -19.61 3.92 -8.28
CA ARG A 259 -18.31 3.27 -8.45
C ARG A 259 -18.47 1.76 -8.54
N GLU A 260 -17.53 1.12 -9.21
CA GLU A 260 -17.37 -0.33 -9.22
C GLU A 260 -15.94 -0.66 -8.76
N ASN A 261 -15.74 -1.83 -8.18
CA ASN A 261 -14.39 -2.29 -7.87
C ASN A 261 -13.69 -2.73 -9.17
N GLN A 262 -13.00 -1.79 -9.81
CA GLN A 262 -12.37 -1.97 -11.12
C GLN A 262 -10.91 -2.41 -11.05
N SER A 263 -10.31 -2.47 -9.86
CA SER A 263 -8.88 -2.72 -9.70
C SER A 263 -8.58 -3.66 -8.54
N VAL A 264 -7.41 -4.30 -8.61
CA VAL A 264 -6.91 -5.23 -7.61
C VAL A 264 -5.41 -5.07 -7.46
N PHE A 265 -4.86 -5.60 -6.37
CA PHE A 265 -3.42 -5.70 -6.17
C PHE A 265 -3.01 -7.13 -6.49
N ASP A 266 -2.71 -7.38 -7.75
CA ASP A 266 -2.27 -8.70 -8.21
C ASP A 266 -0.76 -8.87 -8.08
N PHE A 267 -0.34 -10.11 -7.85
CA PHE A 267 1.06 -10.49 -7.79
C PHE A 267 1.27 -11.95 -8.20
N SER A 268 2.49 -12.24 -8.64
CA SER A 268 2.95 -13.57 -9.00
C SER A 268 3.86 -14.11 -7.90
N ILE A 269 3.64 -15.34 -7.47
CA ILE A 269 4.57 -16.11 -6.65
C ILE A 269 5.37 -17.02 -7.58
N GLN A 270 6.70 -16.94 -7.51
CA GLN A 270 7.66 -17.70 -8.33
C GLN A 270 8.69 -18.42 -7.49
#